data_AF-A0AAJ0M7G4-F1
#
_entry.id   AF-A0AAJ0M7G4-F1
#
_cell.length_a   1.000
_cell.length_b   1.000
_cell.length_c   1.000
_cell.angle_alpha   90.00
_cell.angle_beta   90.00
_cell.angle_gamma   90.00
#
_symmetry.space_group_name_H-M   'P 1'
#
loop_
_entity.id
_entity.type
_entity.pdbx_description
1 polymer ?
#
loop_
_entity_poly.entity_id
_entity_poly.type
_entity_poly.pdbx_seq_one_letter_code
_entity_poly.pdbx_strand_id
1 'polypeptide(L)'
;MGLWQNGDETVLVSPNNLLRFWIFIYRVSPLTYFINGIVSAGLANAHVTCSAVETLSIPPPADFIGICGQYLAPYIASAGGYMANPEVNAGSAGLGGLRGGAAACLYCPVSDVNAVLQQLGIDMDTGHAWRDTGFLVAYIVFNALAVFGVY
;
A
#
# COMPACT_ATOMS: atom_id res chain seq x y z
N MET A 1 -24.04 -1.66 3.95
CA MET A 1 -22.81 -2.40 3.61
C MET A 1 -21.88 -1.42 2.92
N GLY A 2 -20.94 -0.80 3.64
CA GLY A 2 -20.13 0.31 3.11
C GLY A 2 -19.10 0.83 4.12
N LEU A 3 -18.50 -0.05 4.93
CA LEU A 3 -17.58 0.34 6.00
C LEU A 3 -16.10 0.03 5.68
N TRP A 4 -15.72 -0.03 4.40
CA TRP A 4 -14.35 -0.36 3.97
C TRP A 4 -13.79 0.63 2.92
N GLN A 5 -14.07 1.94 3.06
CA GLN A 5 -13.55 2.96 2.13
C GLN A 5 -12.64 4.02 2.76
N ASN A 6 -12.36 3.92 4.05
CA ASN A 6 -11.35 4.78 4.67
C ASN A 6 -10.10 3.92 4.84
N GLY A 7 -9.00 4.32 4.22
CA GLY A 7 -7.68 3.77 4.53
C GLY A 7 -7.19 4.34 5.86
N ASP A 8 -7.90 4.08 6.96
CA ASP A 8 -7.51 4.50 8.31
C ASP A 8 -6.45 3.58 8.95
N GLU A 9 -6.07 2.49 8.29
CA GLU A 9 -4.93 1.69 8.69
C GLU A 9 -3.63 2.34 8.18
N THR A 10 -3.05 3.26 8.95
CA THR A 10 -1.58 3.44 8.86
C THR A 10 -0.84 2.34 9.62
N VAL A 11 -1.49 1.18 9.74
CA VAL A 11 -1.66 0.31 10.90
C VAL A 11 -2.62 0.82 11.98
N LEU A 12 -2.82 2.12 12.28
CA LEU A 12 -4.04 2.55 13.03
C LEU A 12 -4.56 4.00 12.82
N VAL A 13 -3.75 5.05 12.58
CA VAL A 13 -4.25 6.43 12.31
C VAL A 13 -3.17 7.27 11.60
N SER A 14 -3.49 7.87 10.45
CA SER A 14 -2.57 8.77 9.73
C SER A 14 -2.11 9.94 10.63
N PRO A 15 -0.80 10.28 10.67
CA PRO A 15 -0.26 11.33 11.55
C PRO A 15 -0.97 12.68 11.43
N ASN A 16 -1.59 12.96 10.27
CA ASN A 16 -2.34 14.18 9.99
C ASN A 16 -3.73 14.24 10.65
N ASN A 17 -4.27 13.08 11.09
CA ASN A 17 -5.57 12.99 11.76
C ASN A 17 -5.46 13.01 13.29
N LEU A 18 -4.25 13.12 13.83
CA LEU A 18 -4.01 13.17 15.27
C LEU A 18 -4.19 14.61 15.81
N LEU A 19 -4.80 14.77 16.99
CA LEU A 19 -4.85 16.09 17.63
C LEU A 19 -3.41 16.60 17.84
N ARG A 20 -3.18 17.90 17.66
CA ARG A 20 -1.84 18.54 17.61
C ARG A 20 -0.86 18.13 18.72
N PHE A 21 -1.34 17.78 19.91
CA PHE A 21 -0.51 17.26 21.00
C PHE A 21 0.14 15.90 20.67
N TRP A 22 -0.60 14.99 20.02
CA TRP A 22 -0.13 13.63 19.70
C TRP A 22 0.90 13.60 18.56
N ILE A 23 0.96 14.65 17.74
CA ILE A 23 2.00 14.81 16.71
C ILE A 23 3.39 14.89 17.36
N PHE A 24 3.50 15.49 18.54
CA PHE A 24 4.75 15.53 19.29
C PHE A 24 5.18 14.12 19.75
N ILE A 25 4.24 13.32 20.28
CA ILE A 25 4.53 11.94 20.70
C ILE A 25 4.93 11.08 19.50
N TYR A 26 4.26 11.23 18.36
CA TYR A 26 4.63 10.51 17.13
C TYR A 26 6.08 10.76 16.71
N ARG A 27 6.59 12.00 16.89
CA ARG A 27 7.98 12.38 16.58
C ARG A 27 9.01 11.90 17.61
N VAL A 28 8.60 11.63 18.85
CA VAL A 28 9.50 11.19 19.93
C VAL A 28 9.50 9.66 20.08
N SER A 29 8.49 8.97 19.53
CA SER A 29 8.38 7.52 19.61
C SER A 29 9.50 6.82 18.82
N PRO A 30 10.42 6.10 19.49
CA PRO A 30 11.48 5.35 18.80
C PRO A 30 10.91 4.21 17.95
N LEU A 31 9.70 3.73 18.26
CA LEU A 31 9.01 2.69 17.51
C LEU A 31 8.68 3.14 16.08
N THR A 32 8.31 4.40 15.89
CA THR A 32 8.02 4.97 14.57
C THR A 32 9.24 4.89 13.65
N TYR A 33 10.41 5.30 14.15
CA TYR A 33 11.66 5.27 13.39
C TYR A 33 12.16 3.84 13.14
N PHE A 34 11.94 2.93 14.09
CA PHE A 34 12.26 1.51 13.93
C PHE A 34 11.42 0.83 12.83
N ILE A 35 10.10 1.03 12.85
CA ILE A 35 9.19 0.47 11.85
C ILE A 35 9.53 1.04 10.46
N ASN A 36 9.72 2.36 10.36
CA ASN A 36 10.13 2.99 9.10
C ASN A 36 11.45 2.41 8.57
N GLY A 37 12.42 2.14 9.46
CA GLY A 37 13.69 1.50 9.11
C GLY A 37 13.55 0.07 8.60
N ILE A 38 12.79 -0.79 9.30
CA ILE A 38 12.57 -2.18 8.87
C ILE A 38 11.81 -2.25 7.56
N VAL A 39 10.74 -1.45 7.44
CA VAL A 39 9.88 -1.45 6.27
C VAL A 39 10.64 -0.94 5.04
N SER A 40 11.46 0.10 5.19
CA SER A 40 12.33 0.58 4.11
C SER A 40 13.42 -0.41 3.72
N ALA A 41 14.02 -1.12 4.68
CA ALA A 41 15.04 -2.12 4.36
C ALA A 41 14.45 -3.40 3.73
N GLY A 42 13.23 -3.80 4.13
CA GLY A 42 12.64 -5.10 3.77
C GLY A 42 11.72 -5.08 2.55
N LEU A 43 11.05 -3.96 2.26
CA LEU A 43 10.01 -3.88 1.23
C LEU A 43 10.30 -2.87 0.12
N ALA A 44 11.42 -2.15 0.18
CA ALA A 44 11.78 -1.20 -0.87
C ALA A 44 11.92 -1.88 -2.24
N ASN A 45 11.31 -1.27 -3.26
CA ASN A 45 11.35 -1.71 -4.66
C ASN A 45 10.84 -3.14 -4.92
N ALA A 46 10.02 -3.69 -4.03
CA ALA A 46 9.35 -4.96 -4.27
C ALA A 46 8.13 -4.78 -5.18
N HIS A 47 7.98 -5.68 -6.16
CA HIS A 47 6.79 -5.76 -7.00
C HIS A 47 5.70 -6.58 -6.30
N VAL A 48 4.48 -6.05 -6.21
CA VAL A 48 3.33 -6.73 -5.61
C VAL A 48 2.65 -7.61 -6.65
N THR A 49 2.44 -8.88 -6.30
CA THR A 49 1.56 -9.79 -7.05
C THR A 49 0.29 -10.06 -6.24
N CYS A 50 -0.84 -9.47 -6.64
CA CYS A 50 -2.14 -9.70 -5.99
C CYS A 50 -2.56 -11.17 -6.03
N SER A 51 -3.10 -11.66 -4.92
CA SER A 51 -3.79 -12.95 -4.84
C SER A 51 -5.23 -12.86 -5.36
N ALA A 52 -5.88 -14.00 -5.63
CA ALA A 52 -7.26 -14.07 -6.13
C ALA A 52 -8.31 -13.37 -5.24
N VAL A 53 -7.99 -13.16 -3.96
CA VAL A 53 -8.85 -12.45 -2.99
C VAL A 53 -8.63 -10.93 -2.97
N GLU A 54 -7.49 -10.47 -3.46
CA GLU A 54 -7.11 -9.05 -3.53
C GLU A 54 -7.36 -8.45 -4.92
N THR A 55 -7.50 -9.31 -5.94
CA THR A 55 -7.93 -8.91 -7.26
C THR A 55 -9.40 -8.51 -7.25
N LEU A 56 -9.68 -7.27 -7.66
CA LEU A 56 -11.05 -6.81 -7.88
C LEU A 56 -11.59 -7.44 -9.15
N SER A 57 -12.73 -8.11 -9.00
CA SER A 57 -13.52 -8.67 -10.09
C SER A 57 -14.52 -7.63 -10.57
N ILE A 58 -14.25 -7.00 -11.71
CA ILE A 58 -15.06 -5.93 -12.27
C ILE A 58 -15.91 -6.53 -13.40
N PRO A 59 -17.25 -6.63 -13.23
CA PRO A 59 -18.11 -7.08 -14.30
C PRO A 59 -18.19 -5.98 -15.37
N PRO A 60 -17.88 -6.29 -16.65
CA PRO A 60 -18.06 -5.34 -17.73
C PRO A 60 -19.55 -5.11 -18.02
N PRO A 61 -19.94 -3.95 -18.60
CA PRO A 61 -21.30 -3.71 -19.05
C PRO A 61 -21.80 -4.80 -20.01
N ALA A 62 -23.08 -5.16 -19.94
CA ALA A 62 -23.65 -6.28 -20.72
C ALA A 62 -23.58 -6.09 -22.25
N ASP A 63 -23.39 -4.86 -22.71
CA ASP A 63 -23.28 -4.43 -24.10
C ASP A 63 -21.82 -4.26 -24.58
N PHE A 64 -20.83 -4.40 -23.69
CA PHE A 64 -19.43 -4.22 -24.05
C PHE A 64 -18.79 -5.52 -24.57
N ILE A 65 -18.46 -5.53 -25.86
CA ILE A 65 -17.74 -6.62 -26.55
C ILE A 65 -16.31 -6.14 -26.85
N GLY A 66 -15.50 -6.05 -25.80
CA GLY A 66 -14.11 -5.59 -25.92
C GLY A 66 -13.17 -6.25 -24.92
N ILE A 67 -11.87 -5.97 -25.07
CA ILE A 67 -10.80 -6.48 -24.22
C ILE A 67 -10.81 -5.71 -22.90
N CYS A 68 -10.85 -6.40 -21.75
CA CYS A 68 -10.79 -5.79 -20.42
C CYS A 68 -9.63 -4.78 -20.31
N GLY A 69 -8.50 -5.10 -20.94
CA GLY A 69 -7.32 -4.25 -21.08
C GLY A 69 -7.59 -2.84 -21.60
N GLN A 70 -8.42 -2.71 -22.64
CA GLN A 70 -8.71 -1.41 -23.26
C GLN A 70 -9.70 -0.60 -22.43
N TYR A 71 -10.66 -1.28 -21.78
CA TYR A 71 -11.67 -0.63 -20.95
C TYR A 71 -11.04 0.02 -19.71
N LEU A 72 -10.09 -0.66 -19.06
CA LEU A 72 -9.43 -0.16 -17.86
C LEU A 72 -8.16 0.66 -18.14
N ALA A 73 -7.63 0.68 -19.35
CA ALA A 73 -6.43 1.45 -19.71
C ALA A 73 -6.44 2.92 -19.21
N PRO A 74 -7.50 3.73 -19.43
CA PRO A 74 -7.52 5.12 -18.94
C PRO A 74 -7.60 5.22 -17.41
N TYR A 75 -8.18 4.21 -16.75
CA TYR A 75 -8.25 4.15 -15.29
C TYR A 75 -6.89 3.79 -14.70
N ILE A 76 -6.20 2.78 -15.24
CA ILE A 76 -4.87 2.36 -14.81
C ILE A 76 -3.84 3.47 -15.01
N ALA A 77 -3.97 4.25 -16.09
CA ALA A 77 -3.10 5.39 -16.34
C ALA A 77 -3.21 6.50 -15.27
N SER A 78 -4.34 6.61 -14.58
CA SER A 78 -4.58 7.64 -13.56
C SER A 78 -4.51 7.12 -12.12
N ALA A 79 -4.99 5.91 -11.87
CA ALA A 79 -5.04 5.29 -10.55
C ALA A 79 -3.83 4.38 -10.25
N GLY A 80 -3.06 3.98 -11.27
CA GLY A 80 -1.98 3.00 -11.14
C GLY A 80 -2.49 1.55 -11.13
N GLY A 81 -1.65 0.63 -10.68
CA GLY A 81 -1.98 -0.81 -10.61
C GLY A 81 -1.78 -1.54 -11.93
N TYR A 82 -2.21 -2.80 -11.97
CA TYR A 82 -2.07 -3.65 -13.16
C TYR A 82 -3.22 -4.63 -13.29
N MET A 83 -3.42 -5.17 -14.50
CA MET A 83 -4.42 -6.20 -14.76
C MET A 83 -3.79 -7.58 -14.69
N ALA A 84 -4.39 -8.47 -13.91
CA ALA A 84 -3.98 -9.86 -13.84
C ALA A 84 -4.37 -10.64 -15.12
N ASN A 85 -5.39 -10.17 -15.84
CA ASN A 85 -5.85 -10.81 -17.07
C ASN A 85 -6.20 -9.76 -18.17
N PRO A 86 -5.18 -9.22 -18.86
CA PRO A 86 -5.37 -8.15 -19.85
C PRO A 86 -5.98 -8.65 -21.18
N GLU A 87 -5.93 -9.96 -21.44
CA GLU A 87 -6.31 -10.57 -22.72
C GLU A 87 -7.75 -11.11 -22.76
N VAL A 88 -8.40 -11.21 -21.59
CA VAL A 88 -9.79 -11.68 -21.52
C VAL A 88 -10.74 -10.64 -22.11
N ASN A 89 -11.60 -11.13 -23.01
CA ASN A 89 -12.70 -10.36 -23.57
C ASN A 89 -13.87 -10.42 -22.60
N ALA A 90 -14.53 -9.28 -22.40
CA ALA A 90 -15.76 -9.18 -21.61
C ALA A 90 -16.81 -10.22 -22.04
N GLY A 91 -16.87 -10.58 -23.34
CA GLY A 91 -17.80 -11.57 -23.88
C GLY A 91 -17.32 -13.03 -23.89
N SER A 92 -16.06 -13.34 -23.54
CA SER A 92 -15.56 -14.71 -23.60
C SER A 92 -15.90 -15.47 -22.32
N ALA A 93 -16.75 -16.49 -22.41
CA ALA A 93 -17.07 -17.38 -21.29
C ALA A 93 -15.78 -18.05 -20.76
N GLY A 94 -15.31 -17.66 -19.58
CA GLY A 94 -14.12 -18.27 -19.00
C GLY A 94 -13.76 -17.82 -17.58
N LEU A 95 -13.74 -18.81 -16.67
CA LEU A 95 -13.16 -18.82 -15.31
C LEU A 95 -13.68 -17.79 -14.29
N GLY A 96 -14.96 -17.86 -13.94
CA GLY A 96 -15.48 -17.05 -12.82
C GLY A 96 -16.91 -17.36 -12.40
N GLY A 97 -17.22 -18.60 -12.02
CA GLY A 97 -18.33 -18.97 -11.12
C GLY A 97 -19.78 -18.58 -11.44
N LEU A 98 -20.07 -17.79 -12.48
CA LEU A 98 -21.42 -17.29 -12.80
C LEU A 98 -21.96 -18.00 -14.05
N ARG A 99 -23.05 -18.75 -13.88
CA ARG A 99 -23.77 -19.43 -14.97
C ARG A 99 -24.39 -18.37 -15.91
N GLY A 100 -23.82 -18.22 -17.10
CA GLY A 100 -24.40 -17.43 -18.20
C GLY A 100 -23.95 -15.97 -18.34
N GLY A 101 -22.80 -15.57 -17.74
CA GLY A 101 -22.34 -14.18 -17.72
C GLY A 101 -20.96 -13.96 -18.33
N ALA A 102 -20.73 -12.73 -18.80
CA ALA A 102 -19.45 -12.14 -19.20
C ALA A 102 -18.29 -12.54 -18.27
N ALA A 103 -17.08 -12.73 -18.80
CA ALA A 103 -15.90 -12.91 -17.95
C ALA A 103 -15.64 -11.64 -17.15
N ALA A 104 -15.36 -11.80 -15.86
CA ALA A 104 -15.08 -10.67 -14.99
C ALA A 104 -13.61 -10.22 -15.15
N CYS A 105 -13.39 -8.93 -15.32
CA CYS A 105 -12.05 -8.36 -15.47
C CYS A 105 -11.35 -8.34 -14.11
N LEU A 106 -10.15 -8.90 -14.02
CA LEU A 106 -9.36 -8.96 -12.79
C LEU A 106 -8.35 -7.80 -12.72
N TYR A 107 -8.56 -6.89 -11.78
CA TYR A 107 -7.75 -5.70 -11.56
C TYR A 107 -7.06 -5.72 -10.20
N CYS A 108 -5.77 -5.41 -10.18
CA CYS A 108 -4.98 -5.23 -8.96
C CYS A 108 -4.65 -3.73 -8.80
N PRO A 109 -5.11 -3.07 -7.72
CA PRO A 109 -4.90 -1.63 -7.52
C PRO A 109 -3.46 -1.26 -7.15
N VAL A 110 -2.62 -2.23 -6.79
CA VAL A 110 -1.25 -1.99 -6.30
C VAL A 110 -0.25 -2.75 -7.17
N SER A 111 0.60 -2.03 -7.91
CA SER A 111 1.72 -2.62 -8.65
C SER A 111 2.99 -2.68 -7.82
N ASP A 112 3.29 -1.59 -7.10
CA ASP A 112 4.56 -1.40 -6.42
C ASP A 112 4.37 -1.16 -4.94
N VAL A 113 5.18 -1.83 -4.13
CA VAL A 113 5.13 -1.62 -2.67
C VAL A 113 5.47 -0.17 -2.33
N ASN A 114 6.32 0.49 -3.12
CA ASN A 114 6.65 1.91 -2.94
C ASN A 114 5.41 2.82 -2.96
N ALA A 115 4.40 2.52 -3.78
CA ALA A 115 3.16 3.30 -3.81
C ALA A 115 2.34 3.14 -2.52
N VAL A 116 2.35 1.95 -1.93
CA VAL A 116 1.72 1.68 -0.61
C VAL A 116 2.50 2.37 0.51
N LEU A 117 3.83 2.32 0.44
CA LEU A 117 4.72 2.91 1.43
C LEU A 117 4.60 4.44 1.47
N GLN A 118 4.43 5.08 0.32
CA GLN A 118 4.13 6.52 0.23
C GLN A 118 2.81 6.88 0.93
N GLN A 119 1.77 6.04 0.80
CA GLN A 119 0.51 6.26 1.51
C GLN A 119 0.66 6.16 3.04
N LEU A 120 1.61 5.33 3.50
CA LEU A 120 1.98 5.22 4.91
C LEU A 120 2.88 6.37 5.40
N GLY A 121 3.26 7.30 4.51
CA GLY A 121 4.16 8.41 4.82
C GLY A 121 5.62 7.99 4.91
N ILE A 122 5.97 6.82 4.36
CA ILE A 122 7.33 6.29 4.29
C ILE A 122 7.87 6.56 2.88
N ASP A 123 8.49 7.73 2.70
CA ASP A 123 9.11 8.09 1.45
C ASP A 123 10.46 7.38 1.29
N MET A 124 10.54 6.52 0.28
CA MET A 124 11.76 5.79 -0.10
C MET A 124 12.72 6.64 -0.95
N ASP A 125 12.30 7.82 -1.39
CA ASP A 125 12.95 8.52 -2.51
C ASP A 125 14.34 9.06 -2.14
N THR A 126 14.58 9.67 -0.99
CA THR A 126 15.92 10.23 -0.72
C THR A 126 16.17 10.53 0.78
N GLY A 127 17.09 9.80 1.41
CA GLY A 127 17.76 10.21 2.67
C GLY A 127 16.97 10.13 3.99
N HIS A 128 15.64 10.02 3.97
CA HIS A 128 14.84 9.95 5.21
C HIS A 128 15.05 8.67 6.02
N ALA A 129 15.26 7.53 5.36
CA ALA A 129 15.55 6.26 6.04
C ALA A 129 16.83 6.31 6.90
N TRP A 130 17.89 6.98 6.42
CA TRP A 130 19.14 7.14 7.16
C TRP A 130 19.01 8.11 8.34
N ARG A 131 18.23 9.18 8.18
CA ARG A 131 17.91 10.12 9.26
C ARG A 131 17.15 9.42 10.38
N ASP A 132 16.11 8.67 10.02
CA ASP A 132 15.24 7.97 10.95
C ASP A 132 16.01 6.86 11.69
N THR A 133 16.87 6.12 10.98
CA THR A 133 17.81 5.15 11.59
C THR A 133 18.80 5.84 12.54
N GLY A 134 19.29 7.04 12.17
CA GLY A 134 20.16 7.84 13.02
C GLY A 134 19.51 8.26 14.34
N PHE A 135 18.24 8.67 14.32
CA PHE A 135 17.49 9.00 15.55
C PHE A 135 17.30 7.78 16.44
N LEU A 136 17.05 6.60 15.86
CA LEU A 136 16.96 5.36 16.61
C LEU A 136 18.29 5.03 17.32
N VAL A 137 19.41 5.10 16.60
CA VAL A 137 20.74 4.86 17.17
C VAL A 137 21.07 5.86 18.26
N ALA A 138 20.76 7.15 18.06
CA ALA A 138 20.96 8.18 19.09
C ALA A 138 20.15 7.89 20.37
N TYR A 139 18.91 7.41 20.24
CA TYR A 139 18.09 7.02 21.38
C TYR A 139 18.68 5.82 22.14
N ILE A 140 19.18 4.80 21.43
CA ILE A 140 19.84 3.64 22.04
C ILE A 140 21.09 4.08 22.82
N VAL A 141 21.94 4.91 22.21
CA VAL A 141 23.16 5.41 22.84
C VAL A 141 22.84 6.26 24.08
N PHE A 142 21.86 7.16 24.00
CA PHE A 142 21.42 7.96 25.14
C PHE A 142 20.95 7.08 26.30
N ASN A 143 20.12 6.08 26.04
CA ASN A 143 19.64 5.18 27.10
C ASN A 143 20.77 4.34 27.69
N ALA A 144 21.70 3.85 26.87
CA ALA A 144 22.87 3.13 27.36
C ALA A 144 23.74 4.02 28.26
N LEU A 145 24.06 5.24 27.82
CA LEU A 145 24.84 6.19 28.62
C LEU A 145 24.11 6.59 29.91
N ALA A 146 22.79 6.77 29.87
CA ALA A 146 22.01 7.08 31.07
C ALA A 146 22.04 5.93 32.08
N VAL A 147 21.93 4.68 31.63
CA VAL A 147 22.01 3.50 32.50
C VAL A 147 23.41 3.35 33.12
N PHE A 148 24.47 3.46 32.30
CA PHE A 148 25.84 3.26 32.78
C PHE A 148 26.44 4.48 33.48
N GLY A 149 25.89 5.69 33.28
CA GLY A 149 26.36 6.92 33.90
C GLY A 149 25.62 7.31 35.17
N VAL A 150 24.42 6.76 35.41
CA VAL A 150 23.66 6.94 36.66
C VAL A 150 23.99 5.87 37.70
N TYR A 151 24.53 4.73 37.26
CA TYR A 151 25.11 3.70 38.13
C TYR A 151 26.54 4.05 38.53
#